data_AF-A0A9W8JRV2-F1
#
_entry.id   AF-A0A9W8JRV2-F1
#
_cell.length_a   1.000
_cell.length_b   1.000
_cell.length_c   1.000
_cell.angle_alpha   90.00
_cell.angle_beta   90.00
_cell.angle_gamma   90.00
#
_symmetry.space_group_name_H-M   'P 1'
#
loop_
_entity.id
_entity.type
_entity.pdbx_description
1 polymer ?
#
loop_
_entity_poly.entity_id
_entity_poly.type
_entity_poly.pdbx_seq_one_letter_code
_entity_poly.pdbx_strand_id
1 'polypeptide(L)'
;MSNRSAGWRRSVLLSICGLLSTAASAQNLTNGQINTVSARLAEAALQSWELGTRSQTILELNATAYSVFSNTFLPPPEVIPSELANDNVMAPFFSIARQIVSNRTRLNNNTVGPQPLMPDGSAADPASNGICVLIANWTGQDAGELDYEGAARDQLDYLLTRVPKTGDGAISHRESQVQLWNDFVYMVPPFLAYYGVMTRNRTLVAESYNQIKLYRNYLRDDRQGMWQHILLGSSGNDPGFWSTGNGWAAAGMLRVLATIRQSEYANTFRNEQRDLGNWVREIHSSIYRHLDETNIFTNYADQPPTASGNFYDAASTALLAATVYRAALMLDQYTYLPYAERSRSTLSNSNSTSSSNETSTFDNYEHFTSDGWLRPVVNPHSYGQEGSESAEGQAFVVQMHAAWREWVQDGSKGANTAMNLKLKKLIMGLALGAVLVLVL
;
A
#
# COMPACT_ATOMS: atom_id res chain seq x y z
N MET A 1 12.95 -34.27 -77.80
CA MET A 1 12.17 -33.21 -77.11
C MET A 1 11.95 -33.73 -75.68
N SER A 2 12.54 -33.19 -74.61
CA SER A 2 12.24 -31.86 -74.00
C SER A 2 10.74 -31.76 -73.67
N ASN A 3 10.22 -31.62 -72.43
CA ASN A 3 10.72 -31.35 -71.06
C ASN A 3 9.80 -32.10 -70.05
N ARG A 4 10.08 -32.33 -68.75
CA ARG A 4 11.27 -32.07 -67.90
C ARG A 4 11.36 -33.09 -66.74
N SER A 5 12.48 -33.03 -66.02
CA SER A 5 12.92 -33.76 -64.82
C SER A 5 12.07 -33.61 -63.54
N ALA A 6 11.79 -34.72 -62.87
CA ALA A 6 11.70 -34.77 -61.40
C ALA A 6 13.12 -34.96 -60.81
N GLY A 7 13.46 -34.32 -59.69
CA GLY A 7 14.82 -34.45 -59.13
C GLY A 7 15.14 -33.67 -57.84
N TRP A 8 15.07 -34.38 -56.71
CA TRP A 8 15.97 -34.29 -55.54
C TRP A 8 16.06 -33.04 -54.62
N ARG A 9 15.60 -33.31 -53.37
CA ARG A 9 16.30 -33.12 -52.07
C ARG A 9 16.47 -31.73 -51.43
N ARG A 10 16.49 -31.83 -50.08
CA ARG A 10 17.09 -30.96 -49.04
C ARG A 10 16.18 -29.91 -48.39
N SER A 11 15.73 -30.29 -47.20
CA SER A 11 15.94 -29.56 -45.93
C SER A 11 15.96 -28.02 -45.97
N VAL A 12 14.89 -27.41 -45.47
CA VAL A 12 14.96 -26.11 -44.79
C VAL A 12 14.32 -26.27 -43.41
N LEU A 13 15.15 -26.78 -42.48
CA LEU A 13 15.06 -26.42 -41.06
C LEU A 13 15.75 -25.05 -40.91
N LEU A 14 15.43 -24.32 -39.82
CA LEU A 14 15.88 -22.97 -39.49
C LEU A 14 15.29 -21.82 -40.34
N SER A 15 14.25 -21.18 -39.80
CA SER A 15 14.25 -19.75 -39.46
C SER A 15 13.00 -19.37 -38.63
N ILE A 16 12.93 -19.89 -37.40
CA ILE A 16 12.07 -19.32 -36.34
C ILE A 16 12.99 -18.97 -35.14
N CYS A 17 13.88 -18.01 -35.38
CA CYS A 17 14.64 -17.29 -34.37
C CYS A 17 14.62 -15.82 -34.79
N GLY A 18 14.35 -14.89 -33.87
CA GLY A 18 14.48 -13.45 -34.15
C GLY A 18 13.20 -12.61 -34.18
N LEU A 19 12.10 -13.05 -33.56
CA LEU A 19 11.07 -12.13 -33.03
C LEU A 19 10.85 -12.37 -31.53
N LEU A 20 11.97 -12.49 -30.80
CA LEU A 20 12.02 -11.94 -29.45
C LEU A 20 11.83 -10.43 -29.59
N SER A 21 10.57 -9.98 -29.52
CA SER A 21 10.28 -8.56 -29.39
C SER A 21 11.00 -8.07 -28.14
N THR A 22 11.95 -7.16 -28.32
CA THR A 22 12.60 -6.44 -27.23
C THR A 22 11.55 -5.59 -26.53
N ALA A 23 10.83 -6.20 -25.58
CA ALA A 23 10.40 -5.47 -24.42
C ALA A 23 11.69 -4.87 -23.84
N ALA A 24 11.83 -3.55 -23.90
CA ALA A 24 12.87 -2.89 -23.14
C ALA A 24 12.73 -3.37 -21.69
N SER A 25 13.77 -4.00 -21.15
CA SER A 25 13.80 -4.39 -19.74
C SER A 25 13.69 -3.11 -18.93
N ALA A 26 12.49 -2.79 -18.47
CA ALA A 26 12.24 -1.59 -17.68
C ALA A 26 13.18 -1.62 -16.47
N GLN A 27 13.92 -0.53 -16.26
CA GLN A 27 14.88 -0.46 -15.18
C GLN A 27 14.12 -0.47 -13.85
N ASN A 28 14.37 -1.48 -13.03
CA ASN A 28 13.86 -1.52 -11.66
C ASN A 28 14.77 -0.69 -10.77
N LEU A 29 14.21 -0.07 -9.73
CA LEU A 29 15.02 0.57 -8.70
C LEU A 29 15.98 -0.45 -8.09
N THR A 30 17.25 -0.07 -7.98
CA THR A 30 18.30 -0.89 -7.38
C THR A 30 18.11 -1.02 -5.88
N ASN A 31 18.78 -1.98 -5.23
CA ASN A 31 18.82 -2.04 -3.77
C ASN A 31 19.43 -0.75 -3.17
N GLY A 32 20.42 -0.13 -3.86
CA GLY A 32 21.00 1.14 -3.45
C GLY A 32 19.99 2.29 -3.45
N GLN A 33 19.15 2.39 -4.50
CA GLN A 33 18.08 3.38 -4.61
C GLN A 33 16.96 3.15 -3.59
N ILE A 34 16.56 1.90 -3.35
CA ILE A 34 15.58 1.57 -2.31
C ILE A 34 16.11 1.90 -0.90
N ASN A 35 17.42 1.75 -0.67
CA ASN A 35 18.06 2.21 0.56
C ASN A 35 18.04 3.74 0.68
N THR A 36 18.30 4.49 -0.39
CA THR A 36 18.16 5.97 -0.41
C THR A 36 16.73 6.41 -0.08
N VAL A 37 15.72 5.80 -0.73
CA VAL A 37 14.29 6.05 -0.46
C VAL A 37 13.93 5.74 1.01
N SER A 38 14.45 4.62 1.53
CA SER A 38 14.26 4.23 2.94
C SER A 38 14.96 5.18 3.93
N ALA A 39 16.08 5.80 3.53
CA ALA A 39 16.75 6.84 4.31
C ALA A 39 15.95 8.15 4.33
N ARG A 40 15.39 8.58 3.18
CA ARG A 40 14.49 9.75 3.12
C ARG A 40 13.22 9.55 3.95
N LEU A 41 12.62 8.36 3.90
CA LEU A 41 11.55 7.97 4.83
C LEU A 41 11.99 8.09 6.30
N ALA A 42 13.21 7.70 6.61
CA ALA A 42 13.73 7.73 7.98
C ALA A 42 14.01 9.15 8.50
N GLU A 43 14.31 10.09 7.61
CA GLU A 43 14.58 11.50 7.88
C GLU A 43 13.30 12.32 8.07
N ALA A 44 12.28 12.12 7.22
CA ALA A 44 11.05 12.95 7.25
C ALA A 44 9.91 12.40 8.12
N ALA A 45 9.85 11.09 8.41
CA ALA A 45 8.74 10.54 9.20
C ALA A 45 8.82 11.01 10.67
N LEU A 46 7.92 11.92 11.04
CA LEU A 46 7.85 12.56 12.36
C LEU A 46 6.44 12.49 12.97
N GLN A 47 5.40 12.52 12.14
CA GLN A 47 4.01 12.46 12.57
C GLN A 47 3.55 11.03 12.84
N SER A 48 2.40 10.89 13.51
CA SER A 48 1.99 9.59 14.04
C SER A 48 1.67 8.57 12.94
N TRP A 49 0.96 8.94 11.87
CA TRP A 49 0.73 8.05 10.72
C TRP A 49 2.01 7.75 9.92
N GLU A 50 2.94 8.71 9.84
CA GLU A 50 4.20 8.54 9.11
C GLU A 50 5.09 7.50 9.81
N LEU A 51 5.22 7.60 11.13
CA LEU A 51 5.96 6.63 11.96
C LEU A 51 5.30 5.25 11.92
N GLY A 52 3.97 5.17 12.00
CA GLY A 52 3.24 3.91 11.91
C GLY A 52 3.42 3.25 10.55
N THR A 53 3.29 4.02 9.47
CA THR A 53 3.50 3.55 8.09
C THR A 53 4.94 3.13 7.85
N ARG A 54 5.92 3.91 8.33
CA ARG A 54 7.35 3.56 8.32
C ARG A 54 7.61 2.25 9.06
N SER A 55 6.98 2.02 10.21
CA SER A 55 7.12 0.76 10.97
C SER A 55 6.66 -0.44 10.14
N GLN A 56 5.50 -0.35 9.46
CA GLN A 56 5.01 -1.39 8.55
C GLN A 56 5.97 -1.61 7.37
N THR A 57 6.50 -0.54 6.79
CA THR A 57 7.43 -0.58 5.66
C THR A 57 8.73 -1.33 6.00
N ILE A 58 9.27 -1.16 7.22
CA ILE A 58 10.45 -1.91 7.68
C ILE A 58 10.16 -3.42 7.74
N LEU A 59 8.98 -3.81 8.21
CA LEU A 59 8.57 -5.23 8.25
C LEU A 59 8.44 -5.82 6.84
N GLU A 60 7.89 -5.07 5.88
CA GLU A 60 7.73 -5.55 4.50
C GLU A 60 9.05 -5.60 3.71
N LEU A 61 9.93 -4.61 3.87
CA LEU A 61 11.18 -4.59 3.12
C LEU A 61 12.24 -5.53 3.72
N ASN A 62 12.46 -5.44 5.04
CA ASN A 62 13.65 -5.95 5.71
C ASN A 62 13.38 -7.10 6.69
N ALA A 63 12.26 -7.09 7.40
CA ALA A 63 11.94 -8.08 8.44
C ALA A 63 10.67 -8.89 8.11
N THR A 64 10.65 -9.48 6.91
CA THR A 64 9.44 -10.10 6.32
C THR A 64 8.77 -11.14 7.23
N ALA A 65 9.53 -11.89 8.03
CA ALA A 65 8.99 -12.85 8.99
C ALA A 65 8.00 -12.25 10.02
N TYR A 66 8.09 -10.94 10.28
CA TYR A 66 7.19 -10.18 11.17
C TYR A 66 6.10 -9.42 10.41
N SER A 67 6.18 -9.33 9.08
CA SER A 67 5.13 -8.74 8.25
C SER A 67 3.91 -9.65 8.21
N VAL A 68 2.72 -9.05 8.38
CA VAL A 68 1.43 -9.74 8.26
C VAL A 68 1.21 -10.37 6.87
N PHE A 69 1.93 -9.89 5.85
CA PHE A 69 1.86 -10.42 4.48
C PHE A 69 2.73 -11.66 4.23
N SER A 70 3.62 -12.02 5.16
CA SER A 70 4.37 -13.27 5.09
C SER A 70 3.48 -14.48 5.37
N ASN A 71 3.97 -15.69 5.07
CA ASN A 71 3.33 -16.95 5.44
C ASN A 71 3.63 -17.39 6.88
N THR A 72 4.09 -16.47 7.74
CA THR A 72 4.30 -16.72 9.17
C THR A 72 2.96 -16.66 9.90
N PHE A 73 2.65 -17.69 10.70
CA PHE A 73 1.49 -17.69 11.60
C PHE A 73 1.66 -16.61 12.70
N LEU A 74 0.56 -15.96 13.10
CA LEU A 74 0.53 -14.92 14.13
C LEU A 74 0.00 -15.48 15.46
N PRO A 75 0.60 -15.14 16.63
CA PRO A 75 1.74 -14.23 16.84
C PRO A 75 3.06 -14.65 16.15
N PRO A 76 3.90 -13.69 15.73
CA PRO A 76 5.21 -13.98 15.13
C PRO A 76 6.17 -14.58 16.18
N PRO A 77 7.39 -15.02 15.80
CA PRO A 77 8.37 -15.51 16.77
C PRO A 77 8.60 -14.53 17.93
N GLU A 78 8.57 -15.05 19.16
CA GLU A 78 8.83 -14.29 20.39
C GLU A 78 10.33 -13.92 20.50
N VAL A 79 11.19 -14.83 20.06
CA VAL A 79 12.64 -14.63 19.94
C VAL A 79 12.97 -14.16 18.53
N ILE A 80 13.68 -13.04 18.41
CA ILE A 80 14.17 -12.52 17.12
C ILE A 80 15.11 -13.54 16.47
N PRO A 81 14.85 -13.98 15.22
CA PRO A 81 15.76 -14.84 14.47
C PRO A 81 17.18 -14.24 14.35
N SER A 82 18.21 -15.07 14.40
CA SER A 82 19.60 -14.61 14.49
C SER A 82 20.04 -13.81 13.26
N GLU A 83 19.48 -14.10 12.09
CA GLU A 83 19.69 -13.33 10.86
C GLU A 83 19.16 -11.88 10.97
N LEU A 84 18.05 -11.64 11.70
CA LEU A 84 17.52 -10.29 11.91
C LEU A 84 18.21 -9.57 13.09
N ALA A 85 18.69 -10.34 14.07
CA ALA A 85 19.38 -9.82 15.25
C ALA A 85 20.84 -9.38 14.93
N ASN A 86 21.60 -10.22 14.23
CA ASN A 86 23.02 -9.97 13.95
C ASN A 86 23.23 -8.73 13.06
N ASP A 87 22.39 -8.57 12.02
CA ASP A 87 22.44 -7.45 11.08
C ASP A 87 21.67 -6.21 11.61
N ASN A 88 21.20 -6.27 12.87
CA ASN A 88 20.49 -5.20 13.58
C ASN A 88 19.24 -4.65 12.84
N VAL A 89 18.60 -5.50 12.02
CA VAL A 89 17.56 -5.13 11.05
C VAL A 89 16.32 -4.52 11.72
N MET A 90 15.97 -5.03 12.90
CA MET A 90 14.81 -4.58 13.67
C MET A 90 15.06 -3.32 14.52
N ALA A 91 16.30 -2.83 14.63
CA ALA A 91 16.59 -1.67 15.50
C ALA A 91 15.86 -0.38 15.09
N PRO A 92 15.73 0.00 13.81
CA PRO A 92 14.91 1.15 13.42
C PRO A 92 13.43 0.98 13.80
N PHE A 93 12.91 -0.24 13.75
CA PHE A 93 11.53 -0.56 14.12
C PHE A 93 11.29 -0.46 15.63
N PHE A 94 12.17 -1.03 16.45
CA PHE A 94 12.08 -0.92 17.91
C PHE A 94 12.43 0.49 18.42
N SER A 95 13.28 1.23 17.73
CA SER A 95 13.55 2.64 18.04
C SER A 95 12.28 3.51 17.95
N ILE A 96 11.41 3.27 16.95
CA ILE A 96 10.11 3.96 16.85
C ILE A 96 9.24 3.64 18.07
N ALA A 97 9.06 2.35 18.38
CA ALA A 97 8.26 1.92 19.55
C ALA A 97 8.78 2.53 20.86
N ARG A 98 10.11 2.47 21.08
CA ARG A 98 10.79 3.02 22.26
C ARG A 98 10.61 4.53 22.37
N GLN A 99 10.81 5.28 21.28
CA GLN A 99 10.64 6.73 21.25
C GLN A 99 9.19 7.14 21.57
N ILE A 100 8.21 6.40 21.05
CA ILE A 100 6.79 6.64 21.33
C ILE A 100 6.49 6.39 22.81
N VAL A 101 6.74 5.18 23.33
CA VAL A 101 6.34 4.81 24.70
C VAL A 101 7.08 5.63 25.77
N SER A 102 8.37 5.91 25.58
CA SER A 102 9.15 6.73 26.53
C SER A 102 8.69 8.20 26.61
N ASN A 103 8.11 8.75 25.55
CA ASN A 103 7.65 10.14 25.51
C ASN A 103 6.15 10.32 25.74
N ARG A 104 5.35 9.29 25.45
CA ARG A 104 3.88 9.27 25.45
C ARG A 104 3.23 10.07 26.56
N THR A 105 3.45 9.69 27.82
CA THR A 105 2.83 10.34 28.98
C THR A 105 3.13 11.84 29.04
N ARG A 106 4.39 12.23 28.81
CA ARG A 106 4.82 13.63 28.81
C ARG A 106 4.18 14.43 27.67
N LEU A 107 4.13 13.86 26.47
CA LEU A 107 3.54 14.51 25.29
C LEU A 107 2.02 14.64 25.39
N ASN A 108 1.35 13.67 26.03
CA ASN A 108 -0.08 13.71 26.33
C ASN A 108 -0.40 14.47 27.64
N ASN A 109 0.33 15.56 27.94
CA ASN A 109 0.10 16.43 29.11
C ASN A 109 0.07 15.71 30.48
N ASN A 110 0.84 14.63 30.64
CA ASN A 110 0.87 13.75 31.82
C ASN A 110 -0.47 13.02 32.10
N THR A 111 -1.22 12.69 31.06
CA THR A 111 -2.44 11.89 31.15
C THR A 111 -2.14 10.48 31.70
N VAL A 112 -3.08 9.91 32.46
CA VAL A 112 -3.02 8.55 33.02
C VAL A 112 -4.21 7.74 32.51
N GLY A 113 -3.98 6.49 32.10
CA GLY A 113 -5.00 5.62 31.52
C GLY A 113 -5.29 5.95 30.05
N PRO A 114 -6.52 5.68 29.55
CA PRO A 114 -6.86 5.72 28.13
C PRO A 114 -6.54 7.05 27.43
N GLN A 115 -5.55 7.03 26.56
CA GLN A 115 -4.98 8.16 25.81
C GLN A 115 -4.24 7.61 24.56
N PRO A 116 -4.04 8.40 23.49
CA PRO A 116 -3.34 7.92 22.30
C PRO A 116 -1.85 7.62 22.56
N LEU A 117 -1.19 6.94 21.63
CA LEU A 117 0.26 6.70 21.65
C LEU A 117 1.06 7.99 21.45
N MET A 118 0.52 8.93 20.67
CA MET A 118 1.09 10.24 20.36
C MET A 118 -0.04 11.29 20.32
N PRO A 119 0.20 12.55 20.72
CA PRO A 119 -0.76 13.62 20.48
C PRO A 119 -0.74 14.02 19.00
N ASP A 120 -1.91 14.19 18.40
CA ASP A 120 -2.04 14.39 16.95
C ASP A 120 -3.27 15.27 16.59
N GLY A 121 -4.41 14.99 17.20
CA GLY A 121 -5.70 15.62 16.86
C GLY A 121 -6.48 14.80 15.82
N SER A 122 -5.81 13.92 15.06
CA SER A 122 -6.40 12.65 14.66
C SER A 122 -6.50 11.73 15.89
N ALA A 123 -7.67 11.10 16.05
CA ALA A 123 -7.87 10.01 16.98
C ALA A 123 -7.31 8.68 16.47
N ALA A 124 -7.13 8.59 15.15
CA ALA A 124 -6.87 7.35 14.43
C ALA A 124 -5.37 7.14 14.16
N ASP A 125 -4.69 8.19 13.71
CA ASP A 125 -3.30 8.12 13.22
C ASP A 125 -2.32 7.57 14.27
N PRO A 126 -2.42 7.92 15.57
CA PRO A 126 -1.59 7.32 16.62
C PRO A 126 -1.69 5.79 16.70
N ALA A 127 -2.85 5.21 16.36
CA ALA A 127 -3.08 3.76 16.41
C ALA A 127 -2.24 2.98 15.39
N SER A 128 -1.83 3.61 14.29
CA SER A 128 -0.97 2.99 13.27
C SER A 128 0.38 2.51 13.83
N ASN A 129 0.86 3.12 14.92
CA ASN A 129 2.06 2.73 15.67
C ASN A 129 1.84 1.53 16.60
N GLY A 130 0.59 1.14 16.85
CA GLY A 130 0.27 0.11 17.84
C GLY A 130 0.88 -1.26 17.51
N ILE A 131 1.15 -1.57 16.23
CA ILE A 131 1.80 -2.83 15.83
C ILE A 131 3.28 -2.86 16.27
N CYS A 132 4.03 -1.75 16.19
CA CYS A 132 5.41 -1.76 16.67
C CYS A 132 5.51 -1.78 18.19
N VAL A 133 4.57 -1.13 18.89
CA VAL A 133 4.43 -1.23 20.36
C VAL A 133 4.09 -2.67 20.79
N LEU A 134 3.15 -3.33 20.10
CA LEU A 134 2.75 -4.72 20.41
C LEU A 134 3.89 -5.72 20.13
N ILE A 135 4.64 -5.58 19.05
CA ILE A 135 5.78 -6.46 18.76
C ILE A 135 6.92 -6.18 19.74
N ALA A 136 7.20 -4.93 20.11
CA ALA A 136 8.20 -4.61 21.13
C ALA A 136 7.87 -5.22 22.51
N ASN A 137 6.59 -5.23 22.90
CA ASN A 137 6.13 -5.95 24.09
C ASN A 137 6.35 -7.47 23.95
N TRP A 138 5.90 -8.04 22.82
CA TRP A 138 5.96 -9.48 22.56
C TRP A 138 7.39 -10.03 22.55
N THR A 139 8.36 -9.27 22.04
CA THR A 139 9.76 -9.69 21.96
C THR A 139 10.61 -9.16 23.12
N GLY A 140 9.99 -8.75 24.24
CA GLY A 140 10.65 -8.41 25.50
C GLY A 140 11.65 -7.24 25.42
N GLN A 141 11.36 -6.22 24.60
CA GLN A 141 12.29 -5.11 24.40
C GLN A 141 12.46 -4.24 25.65
N ASP A 142 13.63 -3.59 25.74
CA ASP A 142 14.05 -2.72 26.85
C ASP A 142 13.93 -3.35 28.26
N ALA A 143 13.95 -4.70 28.35
CA ALA A 143 13.96 -5.46 29.62
C ALA A 143 12.84 -5.10 30.62
N GLY A 144 11.72 -4.56 30.14
CA GLY A 144 10.60 -4.10 30.98
C GLY A 144 10.77 -2.70 31.58
N GLU A 145 11.77 -1.92 31.17
CA GLU A 145 11.91 -0.50 31.55
C GLU A 145 10.78 0.39 31.00
N LEU A 146 10.09 -0.06 29.95
CA LEU A 146 8.97 0.63 29.30
C LEU A 146 7.71 -0.25 29.28
N ASP A 147 6.57 0.34 29.67
CA ASP A 147 5.26 -0.33 29.69
C ASP A 147 4.62 -0.34 28.30
N TYR A 148 5.15 -1.19 27.42
CA TYR A 148 4.62 -1.39 26.06
C TYR A 148 3.19 -1.98 26.08
N GLU A 149 2.88 -2.92 26.98
CA GLU A 149 1.54 -3.49 27.13
C GLU A 149 0.51 -2.42 27.52
N GLY A 150 0.79 -1.64 28.58
CA GLY A 150 -0.08 -0.56 29.04
C GLY A 150 -0.26 0.53 28.00
N ALA A 151 0.81 0.89 27.26
CA ALA A 151 0.71 1.85 26.17
C ALA A 151 -0.22 1.38 25.04
N ALA A 152 -0.14 0.10 24.64
CA ALA A 152 -1.04 -0.47 23.64
C ALA A 152 -2.49 -0.58 24.16
N ARG A 153 -2.68 -1.03 25.41
CA ARG A 153 -4.00 -1.18 26.04
C ARG A 153 -4.72 0.15 26.17
N ASP A 154 -4.05 1.18 26.67
CA ASP A 154 -4.64 2.52 26.81
C ASP A 154 -5.02 3.14 25.45
N GLN A 155 -4.25 2.91 24.38
CA GLN A 155 -4.58 3.36 23.01
C GLN A 155 -5.82 2.64 22.47
N LEU A 156 -5.96 1.35 22.76
CA LEU A 156 -7.16 0.59 22.44
C LEU A 156 -8.38 1.13 23.22
N ASP A 157 -8.24 1.29 24.53
CA ASP A 157 -9.30 1.82 25.40
C ASP A 157 -9.68 3.26 25.01
N TYR A 158 -8.73 4.08 24.54
CA TYR A 158 -8.97 5.42 24.04
C TYR A 158 -9.94 5.40 22.85
N LEU A 159 -9.62 4.64 21.81
CA LEU A 159 -10.46 4.45 20.61
C LEU A 159 -11.86 3.94 20.97
N LEU A 160 -11.93 2.92 21.82
CA LEU A 160 -13.19 2.26 22.17
C LEU A 160 -14.07 3.10 23.11
N THR A 161 -13.49 3.85 24.06
CA THR A 161 -14.25 4.49 25.15
C THR A 161 -14.27 6.02 25.14
N ARG A 162 -13.32 6.70 24.48
CA ARG A 162 -13.18 8.17 24.50
C ARG A 162 -13.49 8.84 23.18
N VAL A 163 -13.08 8.24 22.06
CA VAL A 163 -13.24 8.84 20.72
C VAL A 163 -14.72 8.88 20.32
N PRO A 164 -15.22 10.01 19.74
CA PRO A 164 -16.59 10.13 19.23
C PRO A 164 -16.94 9.03 18.22
N LYS A 165 -18.23 8.68 18.12
CA LYS A 165 -18.71 7.64 17.20
C LYS A 165 -19.98 8.10 16.46
N THR A 166 -20.21 7.58 15.26
CA THR A 166 -21.53 7.64 14.63
C THR A 166 -22.56 6.87 15.44
N GLY A 167 -23.85 7.06 15.17
CA GLY A 167 -24.95 6.36 15.87
C GLY A 167 -24.94 4.83 15.71
N ASP A 168 -24.29 4.33 14.65
CA ASP A 168 -24.06 2.90 14.38
C ASP A 168 -22.64 2.40 14.79
N GLY A 169 -21.84 3.26 15.44
CA GLY A 169 -20.61 2.85 16.13
C GLY A 169 -19.29 3.04 15.35
N ALA A 170 -19.30 3.71 14.20
CA ALA A 170 -18.06 4.03 13.48
C ALA A 170 -17.22 5.00 14.32
N ILE A 171 -16.02 4.61 14.70
CA ILE A 171 -15.08 5.44 15.48
C ILE A 171 -14.64 6.60 14.60
N SER A 172 -14.72 7.83 15.11
CA SER A 172 -14.28 9.01 14.37
C SER A 172 -12.78 8.99 14.09
N HIS A 173 -12.38 9.55 12.94
CA HIS A 173 -10.98 9.85 12.68
C HIS A 173 -10.52 11.09 13.49
N ARG A 174 -11.43 11.97 13.91
CA ARG A 174 -11.11 13.17 14.72
C ARG A 174 -11.53 13.02 16.19
N GLU A 175 -10.75 13.62 17.08
CA GLU A 175 -11.04 13.65 18.52
C GLU A 175 -12.19 14.61 18.87
N SER A 176 -12.31 15.73 18.15
CA SER A 176 -13.17 16.87 18.49
C SER A 176 -14.59 16.80 17.95
N GLN A 177 -14.86 15.92 16.98
CA GLN A 177 -16.17 15.75 16.33
C GLN A 177 -16.25 14.37 15.68
N VAL A 178 -17.45 13.93 15.31
CA VAL A 178 -17.61 12.80 14.38
C VAL A 178 -17.21 13.26 12.98
N GLN A 179 -16.16 12.68 12.42
CA GLN A 179 -15.72 12.91 11.05
C GLN A 179 -14.98 11.66 10.56
N LEU A 180 -15.39 11.12 9.41
CA LEU A 180 -14.86 9.87 8.87
C LEU A 180 -13.95 10.19 7.67
N TRP A 181 -12.70 9.74 7.74
CA TRP A 181 -11.66 9.91 6.73
C TRP A 181 -11.25 8.53 6.20
N ASN A 182 -11.12 8.34 4.88
CA ASN A 182 -10.83 7.00 4.33
C ASN A 182 -9.45 6.43 4.78
N ASP A 183 -8.51 7.30 5.16
CA ASP A 183 -7.23 7.02 5.84
C ASP A 183 -7.39 6.12 7.08
N PHE A 184 -8.47 6.32 7.85
CA PHE A 184 -8.75 5.58 9.08
C PHE A 184 -8.61 4.07 8.90
N VAL A 185 -9.00 3.57 7.73
CA VAL A 185 -8.97 2.14 7.38
C VAL A 185 -7.56 1.55 7.42
N TYR A 186 -6.51 2.36 7.21
CA TYR A 186 -5.12 1.95 7.38
C TYR A 186 -4.63 2.09 8.82
N MET A 187 -5.13 3.07 9.57
CA MET A 187 -4.59 3.42 10.89
C MET A 187 -5.14 2.53 12.01
N VAL A 188 -6.46 2.39 12.11
CA VAL A 188 -7.12 1.76 13.28
C VAL A 188 -7.46 0.28 13.07
N PRO A 189 -8.13 -0.15 11.98
CA PRO A 189 -8.49 -1.56 11.82
C PRO A 189 -7.30 -2.53 11.84
N PRO A 190 -6.13 -2.26 11.23
CA PRO A 190 -4.96 -3.15 11.34
C PRO A 190 -4.47 -3.29 12.78
N PHE A 191 -4.45 -2.21 13.56
CA PHE A 191 -4.13 -2.26 14.99
C PHE A 191 -5.14 -3.11 15.77
N LEU A 192 -6.44 -2.89 15.59
CA LEU A 192 -7.49 -3.68 16.27
C LEU A 192 -7.42 -5.18 15.94
N ALA A 193 -7.17 -5.52 14.67
CA ALA A 193 -7.01 -6.92 14.25
C ALA A 193 -5.75 -7.54 14.86
N TYR A 194 -4.62 -6.82 14.81
CA TYR A 194 -3.34 -7.34 15.32
C TYR A 194 -3.38 -7.51 16.84
N TYR A 195 -3.86 -6.50 17.58
CA TYR A 195 -4.10 -6.60 19.03
C TYR A 195 -5.02 -7.79 19.36
N GLY A 196 -6.13 -7.93 18.63
CA GLY A 196 -7.07 -9.02 18.79
C GLY A 196 -6.46 -10.41 18.59
N VAL A 197 -5.57 -10.58 17.60
CA VAL A 197 -4.83 -11.83 17.41
C VAL A 197 -3.80 -12.05 18.52
N MET A 198 -2.98 -11.06 18.84
CA MET A 198 -1.94 -11.16 19.88
C MET A 198 -2.51 -11.51 21.26
N THR A 199 -3.72 -11.02 21.58
CA THR A 199 -4.40 -11.27 22.86
C THR A 199 -5.49 -12.36 22.80
N ARG A 200 -5.62 -13.07 21.67
CA ARG A 200 -6.68 -14.07 21.40
C ARG A 200 -8.10 -13.56 21.68
N ASN A 201 -8.33 -12.27 21.43
CA ASN A 201 -9.61 -11.60 21.57
C ASN A 201 -10.34 -11.52 20.22
N ARG A 202 -11.16 -12.54 19.94
CA ARG A 202 -11.98 -12.64 18.72
C ARG A 202 -12.88 -11.41 18.51
N THR A 203 -13.33 -10.75 19.58
CA THR A 203 -14.22 -9.59 19.48
C THR A 203 -13.51 -8.38 18.89
N LEU A 204 -12.22 -8.16 19.20
CA LEU A 204 -11.42 -7.09 18.59
C LEU A 204 -11.15 -7.35 17.10
N VAL A 205 -10.95 -8.61 16.71
CA VAL A 205 -10.82 -8.99 15.29
C VAL A 205 -12.12 -8.76 14.52
N ALA A 206 -13.27 -9.05 15.14
CA ALA A 206 -14.58 -8.72 14.58
C ALA A 206 -14.82 -7.20 14.50
N GLU A 207 -14.37 -6.44 15.50
CA GLU A 207 -14.53 -4.99 15.53
C GLU A 207 -13.65 -4.29 14.48
N SER A 208 -12.44 -4.80 14.23
CA SER A 208 -11.61 -4.35 13.10
C SER A 208 -12.36 -4.43 11.76
N TYR A 209 -12.95 -5.59 11.45
CA TYR A 209 -13.78 -5.77 10.25
C TYR A 209 -15.03 -4.87 10.29
N ASN A 210 -15.68 -4.74 11.44
CA ASN A 210 -16.87 -3.92 11.62
C ASN A 210 -16.60 -2.44 11.30
N GLN A 211 -15.48 -1.89 11.77
CA GLN A 211 -15.07 -0.52 11.47
C GLN A 211 -14.84 -0.31 9.96
N ILE A 212 -14.16 -1.22 9.27
CA ILE A 212 -14.00 -1.14 7.80
C ILE A 212 -15.36 -1.15 7.07
N LYS A 213 -16.26 -2.05 7.47
CA LYS A 213 -17.62 -2.16 6.91
C LYS A 213 -18.41 -0.86 7.10
N LEU A 214 -18.35 -0.27 8.30
CA LEU A 214 -19.01 1.00 8.61
C LEU A 214 -18.44 2.14 7.79
N TYR A 215 -17.11 2.28 7.75
CA TYR A 215 -16.44 3.27 6.91
C TYR A 215 -16.80 3.14 5.43
N ARG A 216 -16.89 1.91 4.91
CA ARG A 216 -17.37 1.67 3.54
C ARG A 216 -18.80 2.16 3.34
N ASN A 217 -19.71 1.91 4.29
CA ASN A 217 -21.10 2.35 4.17
C ASN A 217 -21.27 3.87 4.12
N TYR A 218 -20.34 4.64 4.70
CA TYR A 218 -20.39 6.10 4.68
C TYR A 218 -19.59 6.73 3.52
N LEU A 219 -18.39 6.22 3.22
CA LEU A 219 -17.45 6.88 2.32
C LEU A 219 -17.48 6.37 0.88
N ARG A 220 -18.01 5.17 0.62
CA ARG A 220 -18.08 4.62 -0.74
C ARG A 220 -19.21 5.26 -1.52
N ASP A 221 -18.90 6.01 -2.58
CA ASP A 221 -19.93 6.56 -3.46
C ASP A 221 -20.54 5.44 -4.33
N ASP A 222 -21.88 5.40 -4.39
CA ASP A 222 -22.60 4.33 -5.08
C ASP A 222 -22.51 4.40 -6.61
N ARG A 223 -22.19 5.58 -7.18
CA ARG A 223 -22.17 5.81 -8.63
C ARG A 223 -20.80 5.53 -9.23
N GLN A 224 -19.75 6.05 -8.61
CA GLN A 224 -18.37 5.87 -9.04
C GLN A 224 -17.80 4.53 -8.55
N GLY A 225 -18.14 4.13 -7.32
CA GLY A 225 -17.53 2.99 -6.61
C GLY A 225 -16.19 3.32 -5.95
N MET A 226 -15.75 4.58 -6.02
CA MET A 226 -14.58 5.10 -5.32
C MET A 226 -14.97 5.62 -3.92
N TRP A 227 -13.98 5.74 -3.04
CA TRP A 227 -14.16 6.27 -1.70
C TRP A 227 -13.95 7.78 -1.70
N GLN A 228 -14.93 8.51 -1.17
CA GLN A 228 -14.80 9.91 -0.81
C GLN A 228 -13.80 10.06 0.34
N HIS A 229 -13.13 11.21 0.42
CA HIS A 229 -12.05 11.44 1.36
C HIS A 229 -12.54 11.66 2.79
N ILE A 230 -13.26 12.76 3.06
CA ILE A 230 -13.67 13.19 4.41
C ILE A 230 -15.17 13.56 4.44
N LEU A 231 -15.95 12.89 5.29
CA LEU A 231 -17.38 13.17 5.49
C LEU A 231 -17.78 13.31 6.97
N LEU A 232 -19.03 13.75 7.19
CA LEU A 232 -19.76 13.87 8.46
C LEU A 232 -19.30 14.96 9.46
N GLY A 233 -18.18 15.65 9.21
CA GLY A 233 -17.76 16.76 10.06
C GLY A 233 -18.69 17.98 9.93
N SER A 234 -18.73 18.83 10.96
CA SER A 234 -19.42 20.14 10.89
C SER A 234 -18.70 21.13 9.97
N SER A 235 -17.42 20.90 9.70
CA SER A 235 -16.56 21.69 8.81
C SER A 235 -15.38 20.84 8.32
N GLY A 236 -14.75 21.23 7.21
CA GLY A 236 -13.56 20.53 6.69
C GLY A 236 -13.86 19.15 6.11
N ASN A 237 -15.04 18.97 5.50
CA ASN A 237 -15.31 17.79 4.67
C ASN A 237 -14.68 17.95 3.29
N ASP A 238 -14.26 16.83 2.72
CA ASP A 238 -13.73 16.71 1.37
C ASP A 238 -14.47 15.53 0.69
N PRO A 239 -15.54 15.79 -0.05
CA PRO A 239 -16.29 14.75 -0.74
C PRO A 239 -15.58 14.23 -2.01
N GLY A 240 -14.37 14.71 -2.33
CA GLY A 240 -13.60 14.32 -3.50
C GLY A 240 -13.04 12.88 -3.40
N PHE A 241 -12.76 12.29 -4.56
CA PHE A 241 -12.17 10.95 -4.68
C PHE A 241 -10.65 11.03 -4.63
N TRP A 242 -10.12 11.37 -3.45
CA TRP A 242 -8.67 11.48 -3.22
C TRP A 242 -7.99 10.12 -3.41
N SER A 243 -7.01 10.07 -4.31
CA SER A 243 -6.38 8.83 -4.78
C SER A 243 -5.56 8.15 -3.69
N THR A 244 -4.83 8.92 -2.86
CA THR A 244 -4.06 8.39 -1.73
C THR A 244 -4.98 7.74 -0.71
N GLY A 245 -6.07 8.40 -0.35
CA GLY A 245 -7.11 7.87 0.53
C GLY A 245 -7.76 6.56 0.06
N ASN A 246 -7.97 6.40 -1.25
CA ASN A 246 -8.41 5.13 -1.83
C ASN A 246 -7.32 4.05 -1.72
N GLY A 247 -6.04 4.42 -1.88
CA GLY A 247 -4.89 3.55 -1.61
C GLY A 247 -4.81 3.12 -0.15
N TRP A 248 -4.97 4.04 0.81
CA TRP A 248 -5.00 3.75 2.24
C TRP A 248 -6.11 2.76 2.59
N ALA A 249 -7.32 2.98 2.07
CA ALA A 249 -8.44 2.08 2.28
C ALA A 249 -8.16 0.66 1.78
N ALA A 250 -7.63 0.52 0.56
CA ALA A 250 -7.25 -0.80 0.02
C ALA A 250 -6.11 -1.46 0.81
N ALA A 251 -5.08 -0.70 1.20
CA ALA A 251 -3.93 -1.21 1.94
C ALA A 251 -4.30 -1.65 3.37
N GLY A 252 -5.15 -0.89 4.06
CA GLY A 252 -5.66 -1.22 5.39
C GLY A 252 -6.52 -2.48 5.40
N MET A 253 -7.42 -2.62 4.42
CA MET A 253 -8.20 -3.85 4.21
C MET A 253 -7.30 -5.07 3.97
N LEU A 254 -6.25 -4.92 3.17
CA LEU A 254 -5.30 -5.99 2.89
C LEU A 254 -4.51 -6.38 4.15
N ARG A 255 -4.09 -5.43 5.01
CA ARG A 255 -3.45 -5.76 6.30
C ARG A 255 -4.39 -6.55 7.20
N VAL A 256 -5.63 -6.09 7.40
CA VAL A 256 -6.62 -6.82 8.24
C VAL A 256 -6.91 -8.22 7.68
N LEU A 257 -7.07 -8.33 6.36
CA LEU A 257 -7.23 -9.62 5.67
C LEU A 257 -6.05 -10.56 5.96
N ALA A 258 -4.81 -10.05 5.88
CA ALA A 258 -3.59 -10.82 6.14
C ALA A 258 -3.52 -11.27 7.60
N THR A 259 -3.74 -10.35 8.55
CA THR A 259 -3.77 -10.63 9.99
C THR A 259 -4.80 -11.71 10.35
N ILE A 260 -6.02 -11.66 9.79
CA ILE A 260 -7.03 -12.70 10.00
C ILE A 260 -6.55 -14.04 9.43
N ARG A 261 -5.99 -14.05 8.21
CA ARG A 261 -5.57 -15.27 7.51
C ARG A 261 -4.42 -16.01 8.16
N GLN A 262 -3.47 -15.29 8.72
CA GLN A 262 -2.33 -15.91 9.40
C GLN A 262 -2.60 -16.22 10.88
N SER A 263 -3.86 -16.12 11.35
CA SER A 263 -4.23 -16.38 12.75
C SER A 263 -5.13 -17.61 12.91
N GLU A 264 -5.38 -18.00 14.18
CA GLU A 264 -6.38 -19.02 14.52
C GLU A 264 -7.80 -18.72 13.98
N TYR A 265 -8.09 -17.46 13.65
CA TYR A 265 -9.38 -17.00 13.16
C TYR A 265 -9.62 -17.21 11.66
N ALA A 266 -8.61 -17.63 10.89
CA ALA A 266 -8.68 -17.80 9.43
C ALA A 266 -9.88 -18.65 8.95
N ASN A 267 -10.27 -19.67 9.71
CA ASN A 267 -11.42 -20.51 9.37
C ASN A 267 -12.78 -19.98 9.86
N THR A 268 -12.81 -19.07 10.83
CA THR A 268 -14.05 -18.55 11.45
C THR A 268 -14.46 -17.15 10.95
N PHE A 269 -13.64 -16.52 10.10
CA PHE A 269 -13.90 -15.22 9.46
C PHE A 269 -13.89 -15.30 7.92
N ARG A 270 -14.35 -16.42 7.35
CA ARG A 270 -14.28 -16.67 5.90
C ARG A 270 -15.16 -15.71 5.09
N ASN A 271 -16.27 -15.22 5.66
CA ASN A 271 -17.13 -14.24 4.99
C ASN A 271 -16.47 -12.87 4.97
N GLU A 272 -15.96 -12.44 6.11
CA GLU A 272 -15.29 -11.17 6.35
C GLU A 272 -14.04 -11.04 5.48
N GLN A 273 -13.24 -12.11 5.35
CA GLN A 273 -12.10 -12.14 4.42
C GLN A 273 -12.52 -12.02 2.94
N ARG A 274 -13.62 -12.67 2.54
CA ARG A 274 -14.16 -12.58 1.19
C ARG A 274 -14.66 -11.16 0.93
N ASP A 275 -15.33 -10.55 1.89
CA ASP A 275 -15.90 -9.22 1.78
C ASP A 275 -14.78 -8.16 1.70
N LEU A 276 -13.75 -8.23 2.55
CA LEU A 276 -12.52 -7.43 2.45
C LEU A 276 -11.84 -7.58 1.07
N GLY A 277 -11.65 -8.81 0.60
CA GLY A 277 -11.07 -9.08 -0.72
C GLY A 277 -11.94 -8.60 -1.89
N ASN A 278 -13.26 -8.51 -1.71
CA ASN A 278 -14.18 -7.93 -2.68
C ASN A 278 -14.14 -6.40 -2.68
N TRP A 279 -14.04 -5.75 -1.52
CA TRP A 279 -13.96 -4.30 -1.39
C TRP A 279 -12.63 -3.73 -1.91
N VAL A 280 -11.52 -4.45 -1.71
CA VAL A 280 -10.24 -4.13 -2.38
C VAL A 280 -10.38 -4.19 -3.90
N ARG A 281 -11.01 -5.25 -4.43
CA ARG A 281 -11.29 -5.37 -5.87
C ARG A 281 -12.18 -4.23 -6.38
N GLU A 282 -13.15 -3.81 -5.57
CA GLU A 282 -14.09 -2.73 -5.88
C GLU A 282 -13.36 -1.39 -6.02
N ILE A 283 -12.48 -1.04 -5.07
CA ILE A 283 -11.60 0.13 -5.14
C ILE A 283 -10.77 0.08 -6.42
N HIS A 284 -10.02 -1.00 -6.64
CA HIS A 284 -9.21 -1.17 -7.86
C HIS A 284 -10.06 -1.03 -9.13
N SER A 285 -11.24 -1.64 -9.17
CA SER A 285 -12.12 -1.61 -10.34
C SER A 285 -12.75 -0.25 -10.63
N SER A 286 -12.72 0.65 -9.66
CA SER A 286 -13.28 2.00 -9.79
C SER A 286 -12.16 2.98 -10.13
N ILE A 287 -11.09 3.00 -9.35
CA ILE A 287 -10.00 3.96 -9.54
C ILE A 287 -9.20 3.71 -10.83
N TYR A 288 -8.87 2.46 -11.20
CA TYR A 288 -8.11 2.18 -12.44
C TYR A 288 -8.85 2.51 -13.75
N ARG A 289 -10.12 2.94 -13.71
CA ARG A 289 -10.81 3.55 -14.86
C ARG A 289 -10.27 4.95 -15.20
N HIS A 290 -9.66 5.60 -14.21
CA HIS A 290 -9.15 6.97 -14.26
C HIS A 290 -7.63 7.04 -14.53
N LEU A 291 -6.95 5.89 -14.61
CA LEU A 291 -5.53 5.87 -14.97
C LEU A 291 -5.37 6.16 -16.47
N ASP A 292 -4.79 7.31 -16.81
CA ASP A 292 -4.56 7.75 -18.17
C ASP A 292 -3.26 7.18 -18.79
N GLU A 293 -2.85 7.75 -19.92
CA GLU A 293 -1.70 7.30 -20.70
C GLU A 293 -0.33 7.58 -20.03
N THR A 294 -0.27 8.51 -19.06
CA THR A 294 0.94 8.72 -18.24
C THR A 294 1.23 7.52 -17.33
N ASN A 295 0.19 6.80 -16.93
CA ASN A 295 0.21 5.75 -15.91
C ASN A 295 0.53 6.26 -14.49
N ILE A 296 0.40 7.56 -14.25
CA ILE A 296 0.34 8.19 -12.93
C ILE A 296 -1.10 8.62 -12.67
N PHE A 297 -1.62 8.37 -11.47
CA PHE A 297 -2.95 8.87 -11.08
C PHE A 297 -2.91 10.37 -10.83
N THR A 298 -4.05 11.04 -11.03
CA THR A 298 -4.26 12.37 -10.47
C THR A 298 -4.54 12.29 -8.98
N ASN A 299 -4.19 13.35 -8.23
CA ASN A 299 -4.41 13.47 -6.79
C ASN A 299 -5.90 13.25 -6.42
N TYR A 300 -6.83 13.80 -7.22
CA TYR A 300 -8.25 13.44 -7.22
C TYR A 300 -8.59 12.73 -8.54
N ALA A 301 -8.93 11.44 -8.45
CA ALA A 301 -8.99 10.53 -9.59
C ALA A 301 -10.00 10.93 -10.69
N ASP A 302 -11.13 11.53 -10.33
CA ASP A 302 -12.16 11.93 -11.30
C ASP A 302 -11.93 13.32 -11.92
N GLN A 303 -10.84 14.02 -11.54
CA GLN A 303 -10.51 15.36 -12.02
C GLN A 303 -9.25 15.36 -12.90
N PRO A 304 -9.17 16.24 -13.91
CA PRO A 304 -7.95 16.41 -14.72
C PRO A 304 -6.82 17.06 -13.90
N PRO A 305 -5.54 16.83 -14.24
CA PRO A 305 -4.38 17.39 -13.52
C PRO A 305 -4.26 18.93 -13.64
N THR A 306 -5.11 19.57 -14.44
CA THR A 306 -5.21 21.03 -14.59
C THR A 306 -6.34 21.65 -13.76
N ALA A 307 -7.12 20.85 -13.03
CA ALA A 307 -8.13 21.36 -12.11
C ALA A 307 -7.47 22.03 -10.89
N SER A 308 -8.12 23.05 -10.33
CA SER A 308 -7.61 23.76 -9.15
C SER A 308 -7.44 22.79 -7.96
N GLY A 309 -6.23 22.72 -7.42
CA GLY A 309 -5.88 21.81 -6.31
C GLY A 309 -5.67 20.35 -6.73
N ASN A 310 -5.56 20.07 -8.04
CA ASN A 310 -5.25 18.76 -8.58
C ASN A 310 -3.96 18.79 -9.40
N PHE A 311 -3.29 17.65 -9.47
CA PHE A 311 -1.99 17.42 -10.10
C PHE A 311 -1.83 15.90 -10.28
N TYR A 312 -0.80 15.44 -10.99
CA TYR A 312 -0.43 14.02 -10.95
C TYR A 312 0.21 13.69 -9.59
N ASP A 313 -0.13 12.56 -8.99
CA ASP A 313 0.41 12.16 -7.69
C ASP A 313 1.06 10.78 -7.75
N ALA A 314 2.38 10.76 -7.62
CA ALA A 314 3.18 9.55 -7.59
C ALA A 314 2.99 8.75 -6.29
N ALA A 315 2.58 9.39 -5.18
CA ALA A 315 2.41 8.72 -3.89
C ALA A 315 1.23 7.73 -3.92
N SER A 316 0.02 8.20 -4.25
CA SER A 316 -1.14 7.33 -4.48
C SER A 316 -0.88 6.28 -5.55
N THR A 317 -0.17 6.64 -6.61
CA THR A 317 0.20 5.71 -7.69
C THR A 317 1.04 4.55 -7.16
N ALA A 318 2.05 4.82 -6.32
CA ALA A 318 2.87 3.78 -5.71
C ALA A 318 2.05 2.90 -4.75
N LEU A 319 1.21 3.49 -3.89
CA LEU A 319 0.39 2.74 -2.94
C LEU A 319 -0.66 1.87 -3.65
N LEU A 320 -1.35 2.40 -4.66
CA LEU A 320 -2.32 1.64 -5.45
C LEU A 320 -1.65 0.47 -6.16
N ALA A 321 -0.48 0.67 -6.78
CA ALA A 321 0.30 -0.43 -7.35
C ALA A 321 0.70 -1.48 -6.29
N ALA A 322 1.16 -1.06 -5.11
CA ALA A 322 1.48 -1.96 -3.99
C ALA A 322 0.27 -2.83 -3.60
N THR A 323 -0.92 -2.23 -3.47
CA THR A 323 -2.14 -2.99 -3.13
C THR A 323 -2.56 -3.97 -4.22
N VAL A 324 -2.28 -3.69 -5.50
CA VAL A 324 -2.52 -4.65 -6.59
C VAL A 324 -1.56 -5.83 -6.52
N TYR A 325 -0.27 -5.63 -6.24
CA TYR A 325 0.67 -6.75 -6.03
C TYR A 325 0.29 -7.60 -4.82
N ARG A 326 -0.09 -6.97 -3.69
CA ARG A 326 -0.61 -7.66 -2.51
C ARG A 326 -1.91 -8.42 -2.82
N ALA A 327 -2.83 -7.86 -3.59
CA ALA A 327 -4.04 -8.56 -4.04
C ALA A 327 -3.76 -9.71 -5.03
N ALA A 328 -2.71 -9.61 -5.86
CA ALA A 328 -2.28 -10.73 -6.70
C ALA A 328 -1.71 -11.89 -5.86
N LEU A 329 -0.82 -11.59 -4.91
CA LEU A 329 -0.21 -12.56 -4.00
C LEU A 329 -1.23 -13.26 -3.08
N MET A 330 -2.17 -12.49 -2.53
CA MET A 330 -3.08 -12.99 -1.49
C MET A 330 -4.43 -13.48 -2.04
N LEU A 331 -4.96 -12.86 -3.09
CA LEU A 331 -6.36 -13.05 -3.53
C LEU A 331 -6.48 -13.62 -4.94
N ASP A 332 -5.36 -13.96 -5.60
CA ASP A 332 -5.27 -14.34 -7.01
C ASP A 332 -5.94 -13.32 -7.96
N GLN A 333 -5.91 -12.04 -7.58
CA GLN A 333 -6.56 -10.96 -8.32
C GLN A 333 -5.62 -10.31 -9.34
N TYR A 334 -5.57 -10.88 -10.54
CA TYR A 334 -4.61 -10.46 -11.57
C TYR A 334 -5.12 -9.36 -12.53
N THR A 335 -6.36 -8.89 -12.38
CA THR A 335 -7.03 -8.00 -13.38
C THR A 335 -6.29 -6.67 -13.57
N TYR A 336 -5.79 -6.08 -12.48
CA TYR A 336 -5.13 -4.76 -12.49
C TYR A 336 -3.61 -4.82 -12.48
N LEU A 337 -2.99 -6.02 -12.37
CA LEU A 337 -1.53 -6.19 -12.47
C LEU A 337 -0.92 -5.51 -13.72
N PRO A 338 -1.52 -5.58 -14.92
CA PRO A 338 -0.97 -4.92 -16.10
C PRO A 338 -0.97 -3.38 -16.03
N TYR A 339 -1.74 -2.80 -15.12
CA TYR A 339 -1.77 -1.36 -14.85
C TYR A 339 -0.74 -1.00 -13.78
N ALA A 340 -0.71 -1.75 -12.68
CA ALA A 340 0.31 -1.61 -11.63
C ALA A 340 1.75 -1.74 -12.18
N GLU A 341 2.02 -2.71 -13.07
CA GLU A 341 3.33 -2.84 -13.72
C GLU A 341 3.70 -1.62 -14.58
N ARG A 342 2.73 -0.99 -15.27
CA ARG A 342 3.01 0.22 -16.05
C ARG A 342 3.29 1.39 -15.12
N SER A 343 2.45 1.62 -14.11
CA SER A 343 2.67 2.66 -13.10
C SER A 343 4.01 2.51 -12.40
N ARG A 344 4.35 1.32 -11.91
CA ARG A 344 5.65 1.01 -11.28
C ARG A 344 6.81 1.30 -12.25
N SER A 345 6.67 0.88 -13.51
CA SER A 345 7.70 1.08 -14.54
C SER A 345 7.85 2.54 -14.98
N THR A 346 6.77 3.34 -15.00
CA THR A 346 6.83 4.80 -15.19
C THR A 346 7.58 5.44 -14.01
N LEU A 347 7.20 5.11 -12.77
CA LEU A 347 7.83 5.67 -11.57
C LEU A 347 9.35 5.37 -11.51
N SER A 348 9.77 4.16 -11.89
CA SER A 348 11.20 3.79 -11.95
C SER A 348 11.88 4.08 -13.29
N ASN A 349 11.26 4.86 -14.19
CA ASN A 349 11.85 5.18 -15.47
C ASN A 349 13.00 6.19 -15.33
N SER A 350 14.09 5.93 -16.06
CA SER A 350 15.26 6.80 -16.12
C SER A 350 15.65 7.04 -17.57
N ASN A 351 16.05 8.27 -17.89
CA ASN A 351 16.64 8.59 -19.20
C ASN A 351 18.14 8.23 -19.28
N SER A 352 18.68 7.50 -18.29
CA SER A 352 20.07 7.02 -18.27
C SER A 352 20.26 5.71 -19.04
N THR A 353 21.44 5.55 -19.66
CA THR A 353 21.85 4.31 -20.35
C THR A 353 22.78 3.42 -19.51
N SER A 354 23.05 3.78 -18.26
CA SER A 354 23.94 3.03 -17.36
C SER A 354 23.19 2.39 -16.18
N SER A 355 23.29 1.07 -16.08
CA SER A 355 22.68 0.28 -15.00
C SER A 355 23.71 -0.59 -14.28
N SER A 356 24.19 -0.14 -13.11
CA SER A 356 24.80 -1.03 -12.11
C SER A 356 23.82 -1.24 -10.97
N ASN A 357 23.75 -2.47 -10.44
CA ASN A 357 22.82 -2.82 -9.35
C ASN A 357 23.16 -2.17 -8.00
N GLU A 358 24.25 -1.43 -7.91
CA GLU A 358 24.69 -0.68 -6.71
C GLU A 358 24.52 0.84 -6.85
N THR A 359 24.06 1.35 -8.01
CA THR A 359 23.80 2.78 -8.19
C THR A 359 22.77 3.26 -7.17
N SER A 360 23.11 4.26 -6.34
CA SER A 360 22.22 4.86 -5.32
C SER A 360 21.62 6.21 -5.71
N THR A 361 22.14 6.84 -6.78
CA THR A 361 21.65 8.12 -7.32
C THR A 361 20.37 7.95 -8.15
N PHE A 362 19.58 9.02 -8.21
CA PHE A 362 18.40 9.17 -9.06
C PHE A 362 18.61 10.19 -10.21
N ASP A 363 19.86 10.40 -10.62
CA ASP A 363 20.18 11.22 -11.80
C ASP A 363 19.39 10.77 -13.04
N ASN A 364 18.73 11.73 -13.70
CA ASN A 364 17.87 11.54 -14.88
C ASN A 364 16.60 10.70 -14.65
N TYR A 365 16.17 10.50 -13.40
CA TYR A 365 14.82 10.00 -13.11
C TYR A 365 13.80 11.14 -13.20
N GLU A 366 12.66 10.85 -13.80
CA GLU A 366 11.55 11.81 -13.92
C GLU A 366 10.85 11.98 -12.57
N HIS A 367 10.42 10.86 -11.98
CA HIS A 367 9.62 10.82 -10.76
C HIS A 367 10.41 10.82 -9.45
N PHE A 368 11.72 11.08 -9.51
CA PHE A 368 12.56 11.27 -8.32
C PHE A 368 13.44 12.51 -8.49
N THR A 369 13.72 13.22 -7.40
CA THR A 369 14.86 14.15 -7.33
C THR A 369 16.18 13.37 -7.31
N SER A 370 17.31 13.99 -7.65
CA SER A 370 18.66 13.38 -7.55
C SER A 370 18.91 12.70 -6.20
N ASP A 371 18.34 13.29 -5.16
CA ASP A 371 18.55 12.98 -3.76
C ASP A 371 17.57 11.90 -3.23
N GLY A 372 16.68 11.38 -4.09
CA GLY A 372 15.76 10.27 -3.80
C GLY A 372 14.35 10.66 -3.37
N TRP A 373 13.95 11.93 -3.46
CA TRP A 373 12.57 12.33 -3.15
C TRP A 373 11.61 12.03 -4.31
N LEU A 374 10.57 11.23 -4.06
CA LEU A 374 9.49 10.94 -5.00
C LEU A 374 8.76 12.24 -5.38
N ARG A 375 8.40 12.40 -6.67
CA ARG A 375 7.70 13.58 -7.21
C ARG A 375 6.90 13.24 -8.48
N PRO A 376 5.91 14.06 -8.87
CA PRO A 376 5.13 14.95 -7.98
C PRO A 376 4.42 14.13 -6.90
N VAL A 377 4.21 14.71 -5.71
CA VAL A 377 3.53 14.05 -4.58
C VAL A 377 2.54 14.97 -3.91
N VAL A 378 1.50 14.43 -3.30
CA VAL A 378 0.59 15.22 -2.44
C VAL A 378 1.28 15.72 -1.16
N ASN A 379 0.90 16.91 -0.71
CA ASN A 379 1.21 17.41 0.64
C ASN A 379 0.18 16.84 1.65
N PRO A 380 0.56 15.93 2.56
CA PRO A 380 -0.39 15.30 3.50
C PRO A 380 -0.97 16.28 4.54
N HIS A 381 -0.41 17.48 4.68
CA HIS A 381 -0.98 18.55 5.53
C HIS A 381 -1.92 19.50 4.78
N SER A 382 -1.99 19.40 3.45
CA SER A 382 -2.81 20.27 2.60
C SER A 382 -3.07 19.57 1.26
N TYR A 383 -4.01 18.62 1.24
CA TYR A 383 -4.25 17.67 0.14
C TYR A 383 -4.41 18.30 -1.25
N GLY A 384 -4.93 19.53 -1.33
CA GLY A 384 -5.03 20.31 -2.58
C GLY A 384 -3.73 20.99 -3.04
N GLN A 385 -2.57 20.62 -2.49
CA GLN A 385 -1.26 21.18 -2.85
C GLN A 385 -0.25 20.06 -3.10
N GLU A 386 0.63 20.27 -4.08
CA GLU A 386 1.79 19.42 -4.33
C GLU A 386 2.84 19.66 -3.23
N GLY A 387 3.40 18.58 -2.69
CA GLY A 387 4.50 18.57 -1.73
C GLY A 387 5.84 18.23 -2.38
N SER A 388 6.94 18.47 -1.66
CA SER A 388 8.30 18.22 -2.14
C SER A 388 9.02 17.06 -1.43
N GLU A 389 8.72 16.83 -0.15
CA GLU A 389 9.36 15.83 0.70
C GLU A 389 8.27 15.08 1.50
N SER A 390 7.69 14.04 0.90
CA SER A 390 6.58 13.27 1.49
C SER A 390 7.10 11.98 2.12
N ALA A 391 7.00 11.86 3.44
CA ALA A 391 7.37 10.63 4.15
C ALA A 391 6.49 9.45 3.73
N GLU A 392 5.17 9.64 3.62
CA GLU A 392 4.26 8.61 3.13
C GLU A 392 4.58 8.19 1.68
N GLY A 393 4.91 9.13 0.79
CA GLY A 393 5.34 8.83 -0.58
C GLY A 393 6.57 7.92 -0.64
N GLN A 394 7.57 8.17 0.22
CA GLN A 394 8.73 7.26 0.37
C GLN A 394 8.31 5.87 0.86
N ALA A 395 7.44 5.80 1.87
CA ALA A 395 6.93 4.53 2.39
C ALA A 395 6.19 3.72 1.31
N PHE A 396 5.39 4.38 0.45
CA PHE A 396 4.65 3.73 -0.61
C PHE A 396 5.55 3.17 -1.72
N VAL A 397 6.63 3.86 -2.08
CA VAL A 397 7.64 3.33 -3.02
C VAL A 397 8.26 2.04 -2.48
N VAL A 398 8.62 2.02 -1.19
CA VAL A 398 9.21 0.83 -0.57
C VAL A 398 8.19 -0.31 -0.45
N GLN A 399 6.94 -0.03 -0.05
CA GLN A 399 5.87 -1.04 0.00
C GLN A 399 5.55 -1.60 -1.40
N MET A 400 5.51 -0.75 -2.42
CA MET A 400 5.37 -1.17 -3.83
C MET A 400 6.52 -2.08 -4.26
N HIS A 401 7.77 -1.69 -3.96
CA HIS A 401 8.95 -2.51 -4.25
C HIS A 401 8.91 -3.86 -3.53
N ALA A 402 8.60 -3.88 -2.23
CA ALA A 402 8.53 -5.12 -1.44
C ALA A 402 7.45 -6.08 -1.99
N ALA A 403 6.24 -5.58 -2.22
CA ALA A 403 5.14 -6.38 -2.77
C ALA A 403 5.43 -6.88 -4.20
N TRP A 404 6.04 -6.04 -5.05
CA TRP A 404 6.48 -6.43 -6.39
C TRP A 404 7.58 -7.51 -6.34
N ARG A 405 8.59 -7.34 -5.48
CA ARG A 405 9.69 -8.30 -5.27
C ARG A 405 9.17 -9.67 -4.87
N GLU A 406 8.22 -9.72 -3.93
CA GLU A 406 7.56 -10.95 -3.51
C GLU A 406 6.72 -11.57 -4.63
N TRP A 407 5.98 -10.77 -5.40
CA TRP A 407 5.21 -11.25 -6.57
C TRP A 407 6.10 -11.84 -7.68
N VAL A 408 7.29 -11.25 -7.92
CA VAL A 408 8.29 -11.81 -8.84
C VAL A 408 8.84 -13.14 -8.29
N GLN A 409 9.12 -13.24 -6.99
CA GLN A 409 9.58 -14.46 -6.33
C GLN A 409 8.53 -15.59 -6.36
N ASP A 410 7.24 -15.26 -6.28
CA ASP A 410 6.11 -16.18 -6.48
C ASP A 410 5.86 -16.56 -7.97
N GLY A 411 6.82 -16.25 -8.86
CA GLY A 411 6.79 -16.64 -10.26
C GLY A 411 5.96 -15.71 -11.16
N SER A 412 5.70 -14.47 -10.74
CA SER A 412 5.00 -13.44 -11.53
C SER A 412 3.61 -13.88 -12.02
N LYS A 413 2.86 -14.59 -11.18
CA LYS A 413 1.52 -15.12 -11.53
C LYS A 413 0.61 -14.00 -12.04
N GLY A 414 -0.09 -14.27 -13.13
CA GLY A 414 -0.96 -13.29 -13.78
C GLY A 414 -0.28 -12.35 -14.78
N ALA A 415 1.06 -12.34 -14.93
CA ALA A 415 1.76 -11.48 -15.90
C ALA A 415 1.23 -11.61 -17.35
N ASN A 416 0.87 -12.83 -17.78
CA ASN A 416 0.30 -13.10 -19.11
C ASN A 416 -1.05 -12.38 -19.37
N THR A 417 -1.75 -11.94 -18.32
CA THR A 417 -2.97 -11.12 -18.44
C THR A 417 -2.67 -9.80 -19.16
N ALA A 418 -1.44 -9.26 -19.03
CA ALA A 418 -0.99 -8.06 -19.73
C ALA A 418 -0.91 -8.26 -21.25
N MET A 419 -0.46 -9.43 -21.71
CA MET A 419 -0.40 -9.76 -23.14
C MET A 419 -1.81 -9.87 -23.74
N ASN A 420 -2.73 -10.51 -23.02
CA ASN A 420 -4.13 -10.66 -23.46
C ASN A 420 -4.87 -9.32 -23.57
N LEU A 421 -4.56 -8.33 -22.73
CA LEU A 421 -5.11 -6.96 -22.86
C LEU A 421 -4.60 -6.25 -24.12
N LYS A 422 -3.30 -6.35 -24.44
CA LYS A 422 -2.75 -5.83 -25.71
C LYS A 422 -3.37 -6.53 -26.92
N LEU A 423 -3.49 -7.87 -26.89
CA LEU A 423 -4.08 -8.65 -27.98
C LEU A 423 -5.56 -8.32 -28.19
N LYS A 424 -6.36 -8.17 -27.12
CA LYS A 424 -7.76 -7.75 -27.22
C LYS A 424 -7.93 -6.34 -27.79
N LYS A 425 -7.11 -5.36 -27.35
CA LYS A 425 -7.13 -4.01 -27.93
C LYS A 425 -6.75 -4.03 -29.42
N LEU A 426 -5.74 -4.82 -29.81
CA LEU A 426 -5.33 -4.97 -31.21
C LEU A 426 -6.44 -5.58 -32.08
N ILE A 427 -7.10 -6.65 -31.59
CA ILE A 427 -8.21 -7.30 -32.30
C ILE A 427 -9.42 -6.36 -32.42
N MET A 428 -9.77 -5.61 -31.37
CA MET A 428 -10.83 -4.59 -31.46
C MET A 428 -10.48 -3.46 -32.43
N GLY A 429 -9.24 -2.96 -32.43
CA GLY A 429 -8.79 -1.94 -33.37
C GLY A 429 -8.84 -2.40 -34.82
N LEU A 430 -8.41 -3.65 -35.09
CA LEU A 430 -8.51 -4.28 -36.41
C LEU A 430 -9.98 -4.53 -36.83
N ALA A 431 -10.85 -4.91 -35.91
CA ALA A 431 -12.28 -5.09 -36.20
C ALA A 431 -12.98 -3.75 -36.54
N LEU A 432 -12.68 -2.68 -35.80
CA LEU A 432 -13.19 -1.34 -36.09
C LEU A 432 -12.64 -0.78 -37.41
N GLY A 433 -11.34 -0.98 -37.68
CA GLY A 433 -10.72 -0.60 -38.96
C GLY A 433 -11.30 -1.35 -40.16
N ALA A 434 -11.55 -2.66 -40.02
CA ALA A 434 -12.17 -3.46 -41.07
C ALA A 434 -13.62 -3.05 -41.38
N VAL A 435 -14.39 -2.59 -40.39
CA VAL A 435 -15.74 -2.05 -40.61
C VAL A 435 -15.69 -0.70 -41.35
N LEU A 436 -14.71 0.17 -41.07
CA LEU A 436 -14.57 1.43 -41.81
C LEU A 436 -14.18 1.24 -43.29
N VAL A 437 -13.37 0.22 -43.60
CA VAL A 437 -12.93 -0.11 -44.97
C VAL A 437 -14.02 -0.80 -45.80
N LEU A 438 -15.13 -1.22 -45.18
CA LEU A 438 -16.31 -1.80 -45.85
C LEU A 438 -17.46 -0.79 -46.05
N VAL A 439 -17.27 0.48 -45.69
CA VAL A 439 -18.30 1.55 -45.74
C VAL A 439 -17.81 2.79 -46.55
N LEU A 440 -16.67 2.67 -47.23
CA LEU A 440 -16.13 3.61 -48.23
C LEU A 440 -15.95 2.89 -49.57
#